data_AF-A0A8S2RSB4-F1
#
_entry.id   AF-A0A8S2RSB4-F1
#
_cell.length_a   1.000
_cell.length_b   1.000
_cell.length_c   1.000
_cell.angle_alpha   90.00
_cell.angle_beta   90.00
_cell.angle_gamma   90.00
#
_symmetry.space_group_name_H-M   'P 1'
#
loop_
_entity.id
_entity.type
_entity.pdbx_description
1 polymer ?
#
loop_
_entity_poly.entity_id
_entity_poly.type
_entity_poly.pdbx_seq_one_letter_code
_entity_poly.pdbx_strand_id
1 'polypeptide(L)'
;HTFERVFTASSLQTPWYVLAGNHDHLGNVSAQIEYSKISKRWNFPDYFYTFSLWQSDKQKKLVDFIMLDTVILCGGGNSSDWEHTPLKGPDNSYLAEAYWQWV
;
A
#
# COMPACT_ATOMS: atom_id res chain seq x y z
N HIS A 1 -20.79 -1.96 3.35
CA HIS A 1 -20.00 -2.98 4.07
C HIS A 1 -18.58 -2.46 4.14
N THR A 2 -18.12 -2.01 5.30
CA THR A 2 -16.78 -1.43 5.48
C THR A 2 -15.85 -2.46 6.10
N PHE A 3 -14.54 -2.24 5.95
CA PHE A 3 -13.47 -3.03 6.59
C PHE A 3 -13.77 -3.39 8.06
N GLU A 4 -14.26 -2.42 8.85
CA GLU A 4 -14.57 -2.64 10.27
C GLU A 4 -15.71 -3.60 10.55
N ARG A 5 -16.66 -3.74 9.61
CA ARG A 5 -17.82 -4.63 9.78
C ARG A 5 -17.57 -6.03 9.21
N VAL A 6 -16.52 -6.21 8.42
CA VAL A 6 -16.18 -7.48 7.76
C VAL A 6 -15.08 -8.22 8.52
N PHE A 7 -14.01 -7.53 8.91
CA PHE A 7 -12.85 -8.14 9.57
C PHE A 7 -12.92 -8.04 11.10
N THR A 8 -13.96 -8.64 11.69
CA THR A 8 -14.26 -8.51 13.13
C THR A 8 -13.69 -9.63 14.00
N ALA A 9 -13.15 -10.70 13.41
CA ALA A 9 -12.57 -11.81 14.18
C ALA A 9 -11.43 -11.33 15.09
N SER A 10 -11.32 -11.91 16.29
CA SER A 10 -10.31 -11.51 17.28
C SER A 10 -8.87 -11.64 16.78
N SER A 11 -8.59 -12.65 15.96
CA SER A 11 -7.28 -12.87 15.33
C SER A 11 -6.90 -11.78 14.31
N LEU A 12 -7.86 -10.96 13.87
CA LEU A 12 -7.65 -9.88 12.90
C LEU A 12 -7.55 -8.49 13.57
N GLN A 13 -7.58 -8.43 14.89
CA GLN A 13 -7.38 -7.21 15.68
C GLN A 13 -5.89 -6.92 15.91
N THR A 14 -5.13 -7.02 14.82
CA THR A 14 -3.68 -6.77 14.74
C THR A 14 -3.44 -5.60 13.77
N PRO A 15 -2.28 -4.92 13.79
CA PRO A 15 -1.96 -3.91 12.79
C PRO A 15 -1.98 -4.46 11.36
N TRP A 16 -2.64 -3.75 10.45
CA TRP A 16 -2.63 -3.95 9.01
C TRP A 16 -1.73 -2.90 8.39
N TYR A 17 -0.75 -3.32 7.60
CA TYR A 17 0.12 -2.45 6.82
C TYR A 17 -0.33 -2.54 5.37
N VAL A 18 -0.86 -1.44 4.83
CA VAL A 18 -1.62 -1.43 3.57
C VAL A 18 -0.86 -0.65 2.51
N LEU A 19 -0.99 -1.09 1.26
CA LEU A 19 -0.55 -0.40 0.05
C LEU A 19 -1.69 -0.41 -0.97
N ALA A 20 -1.68 0.51 -1.94
CA ALA A 20 -2.73 0.63 -2.95
C ALA A 20 -2.43 -0.24 -4.19
N GLY A 21 -3.48 -0.85 -4.74
CA GLY A 21 -3.47 -1.51 -6.05
C GLY A 21 -4.09 -0.65 -7.15
N ASN A 22 -4.11 -1.17 -8.37
CA ASN A 22 -4.66 -0.48 -9.54
C ASN A 22 -6.14 -0.07 -9.35
N HIS A 23 -6.96 -0.91 -8.73
CA HIS A 23 -8.37 -0.57 -8.46
C HIS A 23 -8.55 0.52 -7.41
N ASP A 24 -7.62 0.64 -6.46
CA ASP A 24 -7.67 1.72 -5.46
C ASP A 24 -7.42 3.08 -6.10
N HIS A 25 -6.55 3.13 -7.11
CA HIS A 25 -6.27 4.32 -7.93
C HIS A 25 -7.38 4.70 -8.91
N LEU A 26 -8.31 3.78 -9.21
CA LEU A 26 -9.58 4.15 -9.88
C LEU A 26 -10.51 4.94 -8.95
N GLY A 27 -10.28 4.85 -7.64
CA GLY A 27 -10.98 5.58 -6.59
C GLY A 27 -10.16 6.74 -6.02
N ASN A 28 -10.11 6.83 -4.69
CA ASN A 28 -9.37 7.87 -3.98
C ASN A 28 -8.43 7.25 -2.95
N VAL A 29 -7.17 7.02 -3.34
CA VAL A 29 -6.14 6.45 -2.46
C VAL A 29 -5.81 7.38 -1.29
N SER A 30 -5.79 8.70 -1.51
CA SER A 30 -5.60 9.66 -0.41
C SER A 30 -6.65 9.52 0.69
N ALA A 31 -7.90 9.17 0.37
CA ALA A 31 -8.92 8.87 1.39
C ALA A 31 -8.59 7.60 2.18
N GLN A 32 -7.97 6.59 1.55
CA GLN A 32 -7.51 5.38 2.22
C GLN A 32 -6.30 5.65 3.13
N ILE A 33 -5.39 6.53 2.73
CA ILE A 33 -4.29 7.02 3.57
C ILE A 33 -4.86 7.77 4.79
N GLU A 34 -5.77 8.71 4.56
CA GLU A 34 -6.43 9.47 5.63
C GLU A 34 -7.23 8.59 6.59
N TYR A 35 -7.72 7.44 6.13
CA TYR A 35 -8.40 6.45 6.96
C TYR A 35 -7.52 5.91 8.10
N SER A 36 -6.19 5.98 8.00
CA SER A 36 -5.27 5.68 9.12
C SER A 36 -5.52 6.56 10.35
N LYS A 37 -6.06 7.76 10.18
CA LYS A 37 -6.41 8.64 11.32
C LYS A 37 -7.68 8.19 12.05
N ILE A 38 -8.49 7.34 11.40
CA ILE A 38 -9.75 6.83 11.93
C ILE A 38 -9.56 5.45 12.56
N SER A 39 -8.91 4.53 11.85
CA SER A 39 -8.74 3.14 12.31
C SER A 39 -7.34 2.88 12.86
N LYS A 40 -7.27 2.57 14.17
CA LYS A 40 -6.00 2.28 14.87
C LYS A 40 -5.23 1.09 14.31
N ARG A 41 -5.92 0.18 13.61
CA ARG A 41 -5.30 -1.01 13.02
C ARG A 41 -4.99 -0.82 11.54
N TRP A 42 -5.29 0.33 10.94
CA TRP A 42 -5.01 0.62 9.55
C TRP A 42 -3.79 1.52 9.44
N ASN A 43 -2.67 0.97 8.96
CA ASN A 43 -1.41 1.68 8.81
C ASN A 43 -1.10 1.83 7.31
N PHE A 44 -1.44 3.00 6.78
CA PHE A 44 -1.17 3.41 5.40
C PHE A 44 -0.75 4.89 5.42
N PRO A 45 0.48 5.20 5.87
CA PRO A 45 0.90 6.57 6.14
C PRO A 45 1.15 7.39 4.87
N ASP A 46 1.54 6.74 3.78
CA ASP A 46 1.80 7.36 2.47
C ASP A 46 1.78 6.28 1.38
N TYR A 47 1.81 6.70 0.10
CA TYR A 47 1.89 5.82 -1.06
C TYR A 47 3.14 4.92 -1.05
N PHE A 48 4.25 5.45 -0.53
CA PHE A 48 5.52 4.75 -0.36
C PHE A 48 5.98 4.93 1.08
N TYR A 49 6.24 3.82 1.77
CA TYR A 49 6.70 3.92 3.16
C TYR A 49 7.48 2.68 3.57
N THR A 50 8.26 2.84 4.63
CA THR A 50 8.98 1.76 5.28
C THR A 50 8.56 1.63 6.73
N PHE A 51 8.70 0.42 7.26
CA PHE A 51 8.61 0.20 8.70
C PHE A 51 9.45 -1.02 9.07
N SER A 52 9.88 -1.08 10.32
CA SER A 52 10.71 -2.16 10.83
C SER A 52 9.99 -2.90 11.94
N LEU A 53 10.04 -4.24 11.92
CA LEU A 53 9.51 -5.09 12.98
C LEU A 53 10.62 -5.94 13.58
N TRP A 54 10.59 -6.09 14.89
CA TRP A 54 11.42 -7.05 15.59
C TRP A 54 10.84 -8.44 15.46
N GLN A 55 11.67 -9.41 15.08
CA GLN A 55 11.31 -10.82 15.18
C GLN A 55 11.01 -11.17 16.64
N SER A 56 9.92 -11.91 16.88
CA SER A 56 9.43 -12.27 18.20
C SER A 56 10.31 -13.26 18.97
N ASP A 57 11.24 -13.92 18.31
CA ASP A 57 12.08 -14.97 18.90
C ASP A 57 13.28 -14.42 19.69
N LYS A 58 13.89 -15.32 20.48
CA LYS A 58 15.07 -15.05 21.34
C LYS A 58 16.26 -14.40 20.61
N GLN A 59 16.31 -14.51 19.28
CA GLN A 59 17.25 -13.82 18.42
C GLN A 59 16.55 -12.57 17.85
N LYS A 60 16.71 -11.43 18.52
CA LYS A 60 16.11 -10.16 18.09
C LYS A 60 16.76 -9.68 16.80
N LYS A 61 16.18 -10.06 15.66
CA LYS A 61 16.50 -9.48 14.36
C LYS A 61 15.49 -8.38 14.04
N LEU A 62 15.99 -7.26 13.53
CA LEU A 62 15.15 -6.24 12.94
C LEU A 62 14.91 -6.62 11.47
N VAL A 63 13.66 -6.56 11.03
CA VAL A 63 13.26 -6.81 9.64
C VAL A 63 12.65 -5.53 9.10
N ASP A 64 13.20 -5.02 8.01
CA ASP A 64 12.68 -3.85 7.31
C ASP A 64 11.71 -4.27 6.21
N PHE A 65 10.57 -3.58 6.17
CA PHE A 65 9.55 -3.72 5.15
C PHE A 65 9.54 -2.46 4.30
N ILE A 66 9.56 -2.65 2.98
CA ILE A 66 9.48 -1.57 1.98
C ILE A 66 8.17 -1.76 1.23
N MET A 67 7.30 -0.75 1.34
CA MET A 67 5.97 -0.75 0.74
C MET A 67 5.98 0.19 -0.46
N LEU A 68 5.64 -0.34 -1.64
CA LEU A 68 5.75 0.36 -2.91
C LEU A 68 4.38 0.48 -3.59
N ASP A 69 4.09 1.65 -4.14
CA ASP A 69 2.97 1.86 -5.05
C ASP A 69 3.41 1.66 -6.50
N THR A 70 3.12 0.48 -7.04
CA THR A 70 3.54 0.11 -8.40
C THR A 70 2.75 0.84 -9.48
N VAL A 71 1.57 1.37 -9.15
CA VAL A 71 0.72 2.12 -10.09
C VAL A 71 1.34 3.49 -10.34
N ILE A 72 1.84 4.16 -9.30
CA ILE A 72 2.58 5.41 -9.46
C ILE A 72 3.87 5.19 -10.23
N LEU A 73 4.61 4.10 -9.99
CA LEU A 73 5.91 3.85 -10.63
C LEU A 73 5.79 3.41 -12.09
N CYS A 74 4.80 2.57 -12.40
CA CYS A 74 4.73 1.85 -13.66
C CYS A 74 3.46 2.14 -14.47
N GLY A 75 2.50 2.85 -13.89
CA GLY A 75 1.17 3.08 -14.45
C GLY A 75 0.17 2.01 -14.05
N GLY A 76 -1.10 2.40 -13.96
CA GLY A 76 -2.21 1.46 -13.83
C GLY A 76 -2.38 0.70 -15.15
N GLY A 77 -2.44 -0.64 -15.09
CA GLY A 77 -2.89 -1.43 -16.24
C GLY A 77 -4.27 -0.94 -16.74
N ASN A 78 -4.68 -1.36 -17.93
CA ASN A 78 -6.01 -1.02 -18.44
C ASN A 78 -7.10 -1.43 -17.43
N SER A 79 -8.27 -0.77 -17.46
CA SER A 79 -9.41 -1.03 -16.55
C SER A 79 -9.92 -2.48 -16.58
N SER A 80 -9.47 -3.28 -17.53
CA SER A 80 -9.68 -4.71 -17.68
C SER A 80 -8.43 -5.48 -17.23
N ASP A 81 -8.43 -6.02 -16.01
CA ASP A 81 -7.35 -6.87 -15.47
C ASP A 81 -7.02 -8.12 -16.32
N TRP A 82 -7.84 -8.41 -17.33
CA TRP A 82 -7.78 -9.59 -18.18
C TRP A 82 -7.06 -9.37 -19.52
N GLU A 83 -6.72 -8.13 -19.88
CA GLU A 83 -5.93 -7.86 -21.08
C GLU A 83 -4.44 -7.82 -20.74
N HIS A 84 -3.63 -8.69 -21.36
CA HIS A 84 -2.18 -8.65 -21.28
C HIS A 84 -1.59 -7.49 -22.10
N THR A 85 -1.98 -6.26 -21.77
CA THR A 85 -1.39 -5.07 -22.35
C THR A 85 -0.17 -4.64 -21.53
N PRO A 86 0.93 -4.23 -22.18
CA PRO A 86 2.05 -3.60 -21.48
C PRO A 86 1.57 -2.44 -20.62
N LEU A 87 2.19 -2.27 -19.45
CA LEU A 87 1.94 -1.09 -18.62
C LEU A 87 2.29 0.16 -19.43
N LYS A 88 1.43 1.18 -19.35
CA LYS A 88 1.61 2.43 -20.12
C LYS A 88 2.81 3.25 -19.66
N GLY A 89 3.40 2.90 -18.52
CA GLY A 89 4.33 3.76 -17.80
C GLY A 89 3.59 4.68 -16.82
N PRO A 90 4.32 5.35 -15.93
CA PRO A 90 3.74 6.21 -14.91
C PRO A 90 2.97 7.38 -15.52
N ASP A 91 1.81 7.71 -14.96
CA ASP A 91 1.04 8.89 -15.36
C ASP A 91 1.82 10.19 -15.15
N ASN A 92 2.72 10.21 -14.15
CA ASN A 92 3.65 11.29 -13.89
C ASN A 92 5.08 10.74 -13.71
N SER A 93 5.86 10.77 -14.78
CA SER A 93 7.23 10.25 -14.81
C SER A 93 8.19 10.99 -13.87
N TYR A 94 8.00 12.30 -13.63
CA TYR A 94 8.82 13.06 -12.69
C TYR A 94 8.57 12.61 -11.25
N LEU A 95 7.29 12.44 -10.89
CA LEU A 95 6.91 11.92 -9.58
C LEU A 95 7.45 10.49 -9.38
N ALA A 96 7.31 9.63 -10.40
CA ALA A 96 7.83 8.27 -10.36
C ALA A 96 9.36 8.23 -10.17
N GLU A 97 10.11 9.06 -10.90
CA GLU A 97 11.57 9.16 -10.74
C GLU A 97 11.94 9.66 -9.34
N ALA A 98 11.23 10.65 -8.80
CA ALA A 98 11.47 11.12 -7.43
C ALA A 98 11.28 10.00 -6.39
N TYR A 99 10.32 9.10 -6.59
CA TYR A 99 10.14 7.93 -5.73
C TYR A 99 11.18 6.83 -5.96
N TRP A 100 11.67 6.65 -7.18
CA TRP A 100 12.79 5.74 -7.42
C TRP A 100 14.07 6.16 -6.72
N GLN A 101 14.31 7.46 -6.55
CA GLN A 101 15.44 7.99 -5.77
C GLN A 101 15.27 7.83 -4.25
N TRP A 102 14.04 7.61 -3.78
CA TRP A 102 13.74 7.39 -2.36
C TRP A 102 14.05 5.96 -1.89
N VAL A 103 13.89 4.97 -2.78
CA VAL A 103 14.19 3.54 -2.52
C VAL A 103 15.70 3.30 -2.50
#